data_AF-A0A258WSS5-F1
#
_entry.id   AF-A0A258WSS5-F1
#
_cell.length_a   1.000
_cell.length_b   1.000
_cell.length_c   1.000
_cell.angle_alpha   90.00
_cell.angle_beta   90.00
_cell.angle_gamma   90.00
#
_symmetry.space_group_name_H-M   'P 1'
#
loop_
_entity.id
_entity.type
_entity.pdbx_description
1 polymer ?
#
loop_
_entity_poly.entity_id
_entity_poly.type
_entity_poly.pdbx_seq_one_letter_code
_entity_poly.pdbx_strand_id
1 'polypeptide(L)'
;MKNQTDFGLNRRTFLSTSGLGLLGASMSGVLCNVPSKEETEKAANTFQKDGWKAIMESAKKYPKLDAHNHVWSGSNAAQVDESCEALGITKAACSIPGGKTVAEIRANNDIIIQAMKSHPKRIMGQCYINPLYQKEALDEIDRCVDNGMVMLGELYDAVKINDPLYYPIVERCIKHKIPLMLHGVTTLGNWRPGYLPTNPPNSSVPEDFVEIANRYPEAMIICGHIGGGGNWEYMCRILKKAPTLYLDTSGSVSDEGMIDMAVKYLGADRLLFATDMNYETGVGKIIWADLSEEDRNNIFFENFNNLLRKAGNHVA
;
A
#
# COMPACT_ATOMS: atom_id res chain seq x y z
N MET A 1 49.50 0.11 1.34
CA MET A 1 50.58 -0.55 2.12
C MET A 1 50.22 -0.50 3.59
N LYS A 2 50.51 -1.60 4.31
CA LYS A 2 50.30 -1.92 5.74
C LYS A 2 48.96 -2.55 6.16
N ASN A 3 48.92 -3.87 5.94
CA ASN A 3 48.59 -4.98 6.85
C ASN A 3 47.43 -4.84 7.88
N GLN A 4 46.40 -5.66 7.69
CA GLN A 4 45.78 -6.45 8.76
C GLN A 4 45.46 -7.86 8.23
N THR A 5 46.31 -8.82 8.57
CA THR A 5 46.00 -10.25 8.57
C THR A 5 45.77 -10.70 10.01
N ASP A 6 45.03 -11.79 10.14
CA ASP A 6 44.79 -12.62 11.33
C ASP A 6 43.54 -12.34 12.15
N PHE A 7 42.41 -12.86 11.66
CA PHE A 7 41.50 -13.66 12.50
C PHE A 7 40.97 -14.84 11.68
N GLY A 8 41.76 -15.92 11.65
CA GLY A 8 41.31 -17.22 11.16
C GLY A 8 40.35 -17.86 12.16
N LEU A 9 39.05 -17.71 11.93
CA LEU A 9 38.03 -18.49 12.62
C LEU A 9 37.64 -19.70 11.76
N ASN A 10 38.14 -20.86 12.17
CA ASN A 10 37.87 -22.16 11.57
C ASN A 10 36.45 -22.64 11.94
N ARG A 11 35.67 -23.13 10.96
CA ARG A 11 34.24 -23.49 11.07
C ARG A 11 33.91 -24.63 12.06
N ARG A 12 34.87 -25.17 12.81
CA ARG A 12 34.69 -26.34 13.68
C ARG A 12 34.53 -26.04 15.18
N THR A 13 34.68 -24.79 15.62
CA THR A 13 34.65 -24.46 17.07
C THR A 13 33.33 -23.85 17.57
N PHE A 14 32.32 -23.65 16.72
CA PHE A 14 31.04 -23.05 17.13
C PHE A 14 30.05 -24.03 17.79
N LEU A 15 30.31 -25.34 17.75
CA LEU A 15 29.37 -26.35 18.25
C LEU A 15 29.68 -26.90 19.66
N SER A 16 30.70 -26.39 20.36
CA SER A 16 31.08 -26.89 21.69
C SER A 16 30.70 -25.99 22.87
N THR A 17 30.03 -24.86 22.65
CA THR A 17 29.70 -23.89 23.73
C THR A 17 28.21 -23.68 24.00
N SER A 18 27.30 -24.41 23.33
CA SER A 18 25.85 -24.28 23.57
C SER A 18 25.31 -25.14 24.71
N GLY A 19 26.17 -25.74 25.52
CA GLY A 19 25.78 -26.68 26.57
C GLY A 19 26.17 -26.22 27.96
N LEU A 20 25.64 -25.09 28.45
CA LEU A 20 25.52 -24.75 29.88
C LEU A 20 24.96 -23.31 30.02
N GLY A 21 23.64 -23.21 30.06
CA GLY A 21 22.94 -21.94 30.26
C GLY A 21 21.46 -22.14 30.55
N LEU A 22 21.13 -23.13 31.38
CA LEU A 22 19.74 -23.47 31.72
C LEU A 22 19.64 -23.87 33.20
N LEU A 23 20.07 -22.97 34.09
CA LEU A 23 19.76 -23.04 35.51
C LEU A 23 19.56 -21.60 36.02
N GLY A 24 18.34 -21.08 35.88
CA GLY A 24 18.03 -19.74 36.35
C GLY A 24 16.74 -19.14 35.81
N ALA A 25 15.62 -19.85 35.86
CA ALA A 25 14.31 -19.22 35.85
C ALA A 25 13.33 -20.07 36.65
N SER A 26 12.88 -19.46 37.74
CA SER A 26 11.98 -19.96 38.76
C SER A 26 10.66 -20.52 38.24
N MET A 27 10.25 -21.60 38.90
CA MET A 27 8.90 -22.14 38.97
C MET A 27 7.80 -21.07 39.00
N SER A 28 7.07 -20.87 37.89
CA SER A 28 5.72 -20.30 37.81
C SER A 28 5.07 -20.54 36.44
N GLY A 29 5.40 -21.65 35.76
CA GLY A 29 4.97 -21.94 34.39
C GLY A 29 3.91 -23.04 34.25
N VAL A 30 3.22 -23.40 35.33
CA VAL A 30 2.09 -24.35 35.25
C VAL A 30 0.87 -23.56 34.77
N LEU A 31 0.70 -23.53 33.44
CA LEU A 31 -0.56 -23.40 32.66
C LEU A 31 -0.32 -22.93 31.21
N CYS A 32 0.89 -23.08 30.66
CA CYS A 32 1.03 -23.07 29.21
C CYS A 32 0.62 -24.45 28.71
N ASN A 33 -0.54 -24.54 28.07
CA ASN A 33 -1.05 -25.73 27.39
C ASN A 33 -0.16 -25.99 26.15
N VAL A 34 1.08 -26.43 26.37
CA VAL A 34 2.02 -26.77 25.31
C VAL A 34 1.54 -28.09 24.71
N PRO A 35 1.11 -28.12 23.43
CA PRO A 35 0.64 -29.35 22.80
C PRO A 35 1.73 -30.41 22.85
N SER A 36 1.33 -31.66 23.05
CA SER A 36 2.24 -32.80 22.94
C SER A 36 2.87 -32.87 21.54
N LYS A 37 4.03 -33.51 21.43
CA LYS A 37 4.71 -33.70 20.14
C LYS A 37 3.80 -34.39 19.12
N GLU A 38 2.95 -35.31 19.58
CA GLU A 38 1.96 -36.01 18.76
C GLU A 38 0.81 -35.09 18.29
N GLU A 39 0.30 -34.19 19.15
CA GLU A 39 -0.69 -33.17 18.76
C GLU A 39 -0.09 -32.14 17.80
N THR A 40 1.19 -31.79 17.99
CA THR A 40 1.94 -30.88 17.12
C THR A 40 2.18 -31.52 15.75
N GLU A 41 2.53 -32.81 15.70
CA GLU A 41 2.73 -33.55 14.45
C GLU A 41 1.40 -33.83 13.72
N LYS A 42 0.29 -34.05 14.44
CA LYS A 42 -1.06 -34.16 13.84
C LYS A 42 -1.56 -32.83 13.28
N ALA A 43 -1.36 -31.73 14.00
CA ALA A 43 -1.72 -30.38 13.56
C ALA A 43 -0.82 -29.87 12.41
N ALA A 44 0.48 -30.21 12.45
CA ALA A 44 1.40 -29.92 11.36
C ALA A 44 1.03 -30.68 10.07
N ASN A 45 0.55 -31.93 10.19
CA ASN A 45 0.13 -32.75 9.06
C ASN A 45 -1.21 -32.34 8.43
N THR A 46 -2.07 -31.59 9.13
CA THR A 46 -3.31 -31.05 8.55
C THR A 46 -3.15 -29.66 7.97
N PHE A 47 -2.24 -28.83 8.51
CA PHE A 47 -1.98 -27.48 7.98
C PHE A 47 -1.29 -27.52 6.59
N GLN A 48 -0.53 -28.58 6.28
CA GLN A 48 0.42 -28.54 5.15
C GLN A 48 0.00 -29.24 3.86
N LYS A 49 -1.12 -29.95 3.77
CA LYS A 49 -1.51 -30.56 2.48
C LYS A 49 -2.28 -29.59 1.58
N ASP A 50 -3.19 -28.79 2.16
CA ASP A 50 -4.09 -27.89 1.43
C ASP A 50 -4.28 -26.53 2.13
N GLY A 51 -3.41 -26.14 3.08
CA GLY A 51 -3.55 -24.89 3.84
C GLY A 51 -3.62 -23.64 2.95
N TRP A 52 -2.95 -23.66 1.80
CA TRP A 52 -3.05 -22.58 0.80
C TRP A 52 -4.47 -22.46 0.21
N LYS A 53 -5.23 -23.56 0.07
CA LYS A 53 -6.62 -23.49 -0.41
C LYS A 53 -7.51 -22.78 0.60
N ALA A 54 -7.36 -23.10 1.88
CA ALA A 54 -8.08 -22.42 2.95
C ALA A 54 -7.74 -20.92 3.02
N ILE A 55 -6.47 -20.56 2.77
CA ILE A 55 -6.03 -19.15 2.66
C ILE A 55 -6.70 -18.47 1.46
N MET A 56 -6.76 -19.13 0.30
CA MET A 56 -7.40 -18.57 -0.91
C MET A 56 -8.93 -18.48 -0.76
N GLU A 57 -9.56 -19.45 -0.09
CA GLU A 57 -10.99 -19.39 0.27
C GLU A 57 -11.27 -18.25 1.24
N SER A 58 -10.41 -18.08 2.26
CA SER A 58 -10.47 -16.95 3.20
C SER A 58 -10.30 -15.61 2.50
N ALA A 59 -9.37 -15.53 1.54
CA ALA A 59 -9.24 -14.37 0.68
C ALA A 59 -10.56 -14.06 -0.02
N LYS A 60 -11.19 -15.03 -0.68
CA LYS A 60 -12.44 -14.80 -1.42
C LYS A 60 -13.68 -14.52 -0.55
N LYS A 61 -13.61 -14.70 0.77
CA LYS A 61 -14.72 -14.44 1.70
C LYS A 61 -15.19 -12.98 1.68
N TYR A 62 -14.28 -12.04 1.42
CA TYR A 62 -14.58 -10.60 1.43
C TYR A 62 -14.49 -10.01 0.02
N PRO A 63 -15.48 -9.22 -0.42
CA PRO A 63 -15.28 -8.36 -1.58
C PRO A 63 -14.18 -7.34 -1.27
N LYS A 64 -13.42 -6.91 -2.28
CA LYS A 64 -12.33 -5.93 -2.10
C LYS A 64 -12.33 -4.90 -3.19
N LEU A 65 -12.06 -3.66 -2.84
CA LEU A 65 -11.74 -2.60 -3.79
C LEU A 65 -10.28 -2.23 -3.59
N ASP A 66 -9.46 -2.57 -4.58
CA ASP A 66 -8.05 -2.22 -4.59
C ASP A 66 -7.91 -0.75 -5.01
N ALA A 67 -7.49 0.10 -4.06
CA ALA A 67 -7.37 1.54 -4.26
C ALA A 67 -6.10 1.95 -5.04
N HIS A 68 -5.14 1.04 -5.23
CA HIS A 68 -3.87 1.35 -5.90
C HIS A 68 -3.34 0.14 -6.66
N ASN A 69 -3.38 0.26 -7.99
CA ASN A 69 -2.81 -0.71 -8.90
C ASN A 69 -2.33 -0.05 -10.19
N HIS A 70 -1.73 -0.83 -11.10
CA HIS A 70 -1.18 -0.34 -12.35
C HIS A 70 -1.52 -1.21 -13.54
N VAL A 71 -1.80 -0.55 -14.67
CA VAL A 71 -1.90 -1.19 -15.97
C VAL A 71 -0.79 -0.64 -16.84
N TRP A 72 0.12 -1.43 -17.38
CA TRP A 72 1.23 -0.95 -18.21
C TRP A 72 0.92 -1.07 -19.71
N SER A 73 1.66 -0.31 -20.52
CA SER A 73 1.61 -0.42 -21.98
C SER A 73 1.98 -1.83 -22.43
N GLY A 74 1.12 -2.49 -23.21
CA GLY A 74 1.42 -3.82 -23.74
C GLY A 74 0.76 -5.02 -23.04
N SER A 75 -0.37 -4.82 -22.34
CA SER A 75 -1.38 -5.85 -22.00
C SER A 75 -1.27 -6.57 -20.64
N ASN A 76 -1.22 -5.84 -19.52
CA ASN A 76 -1.46 -6.45 -18.20
C ASN A 76 -2.91 -6.27 -17.68
N ALA A 77 -3.82 -5.61 -18.40
CA ALA A 77 -5.22 -5.47 -17.95
C ALA A 77 -5.91 -6.83 -17.73
N ALA A 78 -5.63 -7.81 -18.59
CA ALA A 78 -6.09 -9.19 -18.40
C ALA A 78 -5.45 -9.86 -17.16
N GLN A 79 -4.17 -9.59 -16.91
CA GLN A 79 -3.48 -10.08 -15.71
C GLN A 79 -4.08 -9.47 -14.43
N VAL A 80 -4.42 -8.17 -14.46
CA VAL A 80 -5.15 -7.51 -13.36
C VAL A 80 -6.49 -8.20 -13.11
N ASP A 81 -7.26 -8.53 -14.17
CA ASP A 81 -8.52 -9.28 -14.04
C ASP A 81 -8.29 -10.68 -13.45
N GLU A 82 -7.31 -11.44 -13.95
CA GLU A 82 -6.95 -12.76 -13.44
C GLU A 82 -6.56 -12.72 -11.96
N SER A 83 -5.72 -11.78 -11.55
CA SER A 83 -5.35 -11.57 -10.14
C SER A 83 -6.56 -11.17 -9.29
N CYS A 84 -7.43 -10.32 -9.83
CA CYS A 84 -8.66 -9.92 -9.15
C CYS A 84 -9.58 -11.12 -8.91
N GLU A 85 -9.80 -11.96 -9.92
CA GLU A 85 -10.62 -13.16 -9.83
C GLU A 85 -10.01 -14.21 -8.89
N ALA A 86 -8.69 -14.38 -8.94
CA ALA A 86 -7.96 -15.31 -8.07
C ALA A 86 -8.13 -14.95 -6.58
N LEU A 87 -8.18 -13.66 -6.25
CA LEU A 87 -8.15 -13.18 -4.87
C LEU A 87 -9.46 -12.55 -4.38
N GLY A 88 -10.51 -12.56 -5.21
CA GLY A 88 -11.79 -11.97 -4.86
C GLY A 88 -11.73 -10.44 -4.72
N ILE A 89 -10.93 -9.78 -5.55
CA ILE A 89 -10.94 -8.33 -5.70
C ILE A 89 -12.03 -7.98 -6.71
N THR A 90 -12.97 -7.14 -6.29
CA THR A 90 -14.12 -6.73 -7.10
C THR A 90 -13.66 -5.82 -8.22
N LYS A 91 -12.93 -4.75 -7.89
CA LYS A 91 -12.30 -3.82 -8.84
C LYS A 91 -10.97 -3.30 -8.31
N ALA A 92 -10.09 -2.92 -9.22
CA ALA A 92 -8.83 -2.25 -8.95
C ALA A 92 -8.79 -0.88 -9.64
N ALA A 93 -8.37 0.15 -8.91
CA ALA A 93 -8.09 1.47 -9.44
C ALA A 93 -6.67 1.47 -10.04
N CYS A 94 -6.56 1.67 -11.36
CA CYS A 94 -5.31 1.53 -12.09
C CYS A 94 -4.80 2.85 -12.67
N SER A 95 -3.49 3.09 -12.57
CA SER A 95 -2.79 4.21 -13.22
C SER A 95 -1.56 3.75 -14.01
N ILE A 96 -0.99 4.66 -14.81
CA ILE A 96 0.39 4.57 -15.31
C ILE A 96 1.13 5.80 -14.78
N PRO A 97 1.94 5.66 -13.72
CA PRO A 97 2.76 6.76 -13.26
C PRO A 97 3.90 7.05 -14.23
N GLY A 98 4.14 8.32 -14.50
CA GLY A 98 5.29 8.82 -15.27
C GLY A 98 4.95 9.40 -16.64
N GLY A 99 6.00 9.74 -17.38
CA GLY A 99 5.96 10.54 -18.61
C GLY A 99 6.74 11.85 -18.44
N LYS A 100 7.53 12.22 -19.44
CA LYS A 100 8.38 13.43 -19.43
C LYS A 100 7.66 14.63 -20.01
N THR A 101 6.71 14.40 -20.91
CA THR A 101 5.95 15.43 -21.61
C THR A 101 4.45 15.29 -21.37
N VAL A 102 3.71 16.38 -21.57
CA VAL A 102 2.23 16.39 -21.53
C VAL A 102 1.64 15.34 -22.48
N ALA A 103 2.22 15.17 -23.67
CA ALA A 103 1.74 14.22 -24.66
C ALA A 103 1.88 12.76 -24.19
N GLU A 104 3.02 12.42 -23.56
CA GLU A 104 3.25 11.08 -23.00
C GLU A 104 2.32 10.80 -21.82
N ILE A 105 2.14 11.76 -20.91
CA ILE A 105 1.22 11.64 -19.77
C ILE A 105 -0.22 11.40 -20.27
N ARG A 106 -0.65 12.17 -21.28
CA ARG A 106 -1.98 12.02 -21.87
C ARG A 106 -2.14 10.66 -22.57
N ALA A 107 -1.11 10.21 -23.29
CA ALA A 107 -1.12 8.88 -23.92
C ALA A 107 -1.20 7.74 -22.88
N ASN A 108 -0.53 7.89 -21.74
CA ASN A 108 -0.63 6.97 -20.61
C ASN A 108 -2.06 6.92 -20.04
N ASN A 109 -2.69 8.07 -19.83
CA ASN A 109 -4.10 8.12 -19.41
C ASN A 109 -5.05 7.51 -20.45
N ASP A 110 -4.76 7.67 -21.75
CA ASP A 110 -5.56 7.04 -22.82
C ASP A 110 -5.49 5.51 -22.78
N ILE A 111 -4.35 4.93 -22.39
CA ILE A 111 -4.21 3.48 -22.17
C ILE A 111 -5.12 3.03 -21.02
N ILE A 112 -5.18 3.79 -19.92
CA ILE A 112 -6.09 3.49 -18.80
C ILE A 112 -7.55 3.56 -19.24
N ILE A 113 -7.94 4.57 -20.02
CA ILE A 113 -9.30 4.67 -20.59
C ILE A 113 -9.63 3.44 -21.44
N GLN A 114 -8.68 2.94 -22.25
CA GLN A 114 -8.85 1.71 -23.02
C GLN A 114 -8.97 0.47 -22.12
N ALA A 115 -8.19 0.40 -21.04
CA ALA A 115 -8.27 -0.69 -20.06
C ALA A 115 -9.63 -0.73 -19.35
N MET A 116 -10.16 0.43 -18.93
CA MET A 116 -11.50 0.55 -18.35
C MET A 116 -12.59 0.08 -19.31
N LYS A 117 -12.48 0.41 -20.61
CA LYS A 117 -13.45 0.00 -21.64
C LYS A 117 -13.41 -1.50 -21.92
N SER A 118 -12.22 -2.11 -21.89
CA SER A 118 -12.04 -3.54 -22.15
C SER A 118 -12.40 -4.41 -20.95
N HIS A 119 -12.19 -3.93 -19.71
CA HIS A 119 -12.46 -4.66 -18.48
C HIS A 119 -13.33 -3.84 -17.50
N PRO A 120 -14.54 -3.38 -17.90
CA PRO A 120 -15.34 -2.43 -17.11
C PRO A 120 -15.82 -3.00 -15.77
N LYS A 121 -15.84 -4.32 -15.63
CA LYS A 121 -16.18 -5.01 -14.37
C LYS A 121 -15.04 -5.03 -13.36
N ARG A 122 -13.80 -4.74 -13.78
CA ARG A 122 -12.59 -4.90 -12.96
C ARG A 122 -11.78 -3.63 -12.81
N ILE A 123 -11.67 -2.82 -13.86
CA ILE A 123 -10.74 -1.70 -13.86
C ILE A 123 -11.50 -0.40 -13.65
N MET A 124 -11.08 0.33 -12.62
CA MET A 124 -11.37 1.74 -12.42
C MET A 124 -10.12 2.53 -12.82
N GLY A 125 -10.29 3.71 -13.42
CA GLY A 125 -9.15 4.52 -13.85
C GLY A 125 -8.73 5.53 -12.79
N GLN A 126 -7.42 5.71 -12.66
CA GLN A 126 -6.84 6.85 -11.97
C GLN A 126 -6.11 7.75 -12.97
N CYS A 127 -6.31 9.06 -12.85
CA CYS A 127 -5.66 10.04 -13.70
C CYS A 127 -4.24 10.31 -13.18
N TYR A 128 -3.25 10.23 -14.06
CA TYR A 128 -1.90 10.72 -13.79
C TYR A 128 -1.70 12.11 -14.41
N ILE A 129 -1.05 13.00 -13.67
CA ILE A 129 -0.66 14.34 -14.14
C ILE A 129 0.76 14.67 -13.69
N ASN A 130 1.31 15.77 -14.22
CA ASN A 130 2.49 16.41 -13.65
C ASN A 130 2.17 17.87 -13.29
N PRO A 131 2.26 18.27 -12.01
CA PRO A 131 1.88 19.61 -11.55
C PRO A 131 2.74 20.74 -12.16
N LEU A 132 3.90 20.44 -12.75
CA LEU A 132 4.74 21.42 -13.45
C LEU A 132 4.07 21.96 -14.72
N TYR A 133 3.12 21.22 -15.30
CA TYR A 133 2.30 21.64 -16.44
C TYR A 133 0.90 22.00 -15.97
N GLN A 134 0.78 22.99 -15.09
CA GLN A 134 -0.42 23.22 -14.29
C GLN A 134 -1.71 23.35 -15.11
N LYS A 135 -1.70 24.12 -16.21
CA LYS A 135 -2.89 24.29 -17.04
C LYS A 135 -3.31 22.95 -17.66
N GLU A 136 -2.36 22.25 -18.27
CA GLU A 136 -2.57 20.97 -18.93
C GLU A 136 -2.97 19.87 -17.93
N ALA A 137 -2.42 19.91 -16.71
CA ALA A 137 -2.80 19.00 -15.63
C ALA A 137 -4.27 19.19 -15.22
N LEU A 138 -4.72 20.43 -15.07
CA LEU A 138 -6.12 20.73 -14.73
C LEU A 138 -7.09 20.31 -15.86
N ASP A 139 -6.72 20.61 -17.12
CA ASP A 139 -7.51 20.21 -18.29
C ASP A 139 -7.57 18.67 -18.43
N GLU A 140 -6.46 17.99 -18.10
CA GLU A 140 -6.38 16.53 -18.16
C GLU A 140 -7.18 15.85 -17.04
N ILE A 141 -7.21 16.42 -15.83
CA ILE A 141 -8.07 15.93 -14.74
C ILE A 141 -9.53 15.96 -15.19
N ASP A 142 -10.00 17.09 -15.73
CA ASP A 142 -11.39 17.21 -16.20
C ASP A 142 -11.70 16.18 -17.28
N ARG A 143 -10.83 16.04 -18.28
CA ARG A 143 -11.01 15.06 -19.35
C ARG A 143 -11.07 13.63 -18.84
N CYS A 144 -10.19 13.28 -17.90
CA CYS A 144 -10.12 11.93 -17.35
C CYS A 144 -11.37 11.60 -16.52
N VAL A 145 -11.84 12.55 -15.70
CA VAL A 145 -13.09 12.43 -14.95
C VAL A 145 -14.28 12.29 -15.90
N ASP A 146 -14.34 13.09 -16.97
CA ASP A 146 -15.37 12.98 -18.01
C ASP A 146 -15.36 11.61 -18.73
N ASN A 147 -14.21 10.92 -18.74
CA ASN A 147 -14.08 9.55 -19.25
C ASN A 147 -14.29 8.47 -18.16
N GLY A 148 -14.70 8.86 -16.96
CA GLY A 148 -15.05 7.95 -15.87
C GLY A 148 -13.89 7.54 -14.96
N MET A 149 -12.74 8.20 -15.02
CA MET A 149 -11.70 8.00 -14.01
C MET A 149 -12.19 8.51 -12.66
N VAL A 150 -11.93 7.74 -11.60
CA VAL A 150 -12.59 7.92 -10.30
C VAL A 150 -11.70 8.61 -9.26
N MET A 151 -10.41 8.78 -9.55
CA MET A 151 -9.43 9.41 -8.66
C MET A 151 -8.23 9.95 -9.44
N LEU A 152 -7.43 10.77 -8.77
CA LEU A 152 -6.12 11.22 -9.22
C LEU A 152 -5.05 10.39 -8.51
N GLY A 153 -4.11 9.83 -9.26
CA GLY A 153 -3.03 9.01 -8.71
C GLY A 153 -2.60 7.88 -9.65
N GLU A 154 -1.59 7.10 -9.29
CA GLU A 154 -0.54 7.44 -8.33
C GLU A 154 0.34 8.58 -8.86
N LEU A 155 0.37 9.71 -8.16
CA LEU A 155 1.36 10.76 -8.42
C LEU A 155 2.67 10.44 -7.68
N TYR A 156 3.81 10.96 -8.16
CA TYR A 156 5.11 10.49 -7.69
C TYR A 156 6.00 11.61 -7.12
N ASP A 157 6.94 12.11 -7.90
CA ASP A 157 8.08 12.90 -7.41
C ASP A 157 8.35 14.18 -8.23
N ALA A 158 7.38 14.66 -9.01
CA ALA A 158 7.56 15.91 -9.76
C ALA A 158 7.89 17.08 -8.81
N VAL A 159 7.09 17.22 -7.76
CA VAL A 159 7.30 18.04 -6.56
C VAL A 159 6.61 17.36 -5.38
N LYS A 160 6.89 17.83 -4.15
CA LYS A 160 6.24 17.33 -2.94
C LYS A 160 4.75 17.68 -2.91
N ILE A 161 3.92 16.89 -2.23
CA ILE A 161 2.46 17.08 -2.18
C ILE A 161 2.02 18.41 -1.54
N ASN A 162 2.83 18.97 -0.64
CA ASN A 162 2.57 20.27 -0.01
C ASN A 162 3.08 21.48 -0.81
N ASP A 163 3.71 21.25 -1.97
CA ASP A 163 4.15 22.31 -2.87
C ASP A 163 2.94 23.12 -3.40
N PRO A 164 3.02 24.46 -3.47
CA PRO A 164 1.94 25.31 -4.00
C PRO A 164 1.43 24.93 -5.39
N LEU A 165 2.23 24.26 -6.21
CA LEU A 165 1.78 23.76 -7.51
C LEU A 165 0.63 22.75 -7.40
N TYR A 166 0.50 22.03 -6.27
CA TYR A 166 -0.61 21.13 -6.01
C TYR A 166 -1.89 21.82 -5.55
N TYR A 167 -1.87 23.08 -5.11
CA TYR A 167 -3.06 23.70 -4.53
C TYR A 167 -4.25 23.74 -5.50
N PRO A 168 -4.09 24.21 -6.76
CA PRO A 168 -5.20 24.18 -7.73
C PRO A 168 -5.63 22.76 -8.10
N ILE A 169 -4.73 21.78 -8.00
CA ILE A 169 -5.01 20.37 -8.27
C ILE A 169 -5.85 19.77 -7.14
N VAL A 170 -5.51 20.06 -5.88
CA VAL A 170 -6.28 19.65 -4.70
C VAL A 170 -7.68 20.28 -4.75
N GLU A 171 -7.78 21.57 -5.03
CA GLU A 171 -9.07 22.27 -5.22
C GLU A 171 -9.90 21.64 -6.35
N ARG A 172 -9.25 21.18 -7.43
CA ARG A 172 -9.93 20.48 -8.52
C ARG A 172 -10.45 19.11 -8.10
N CYS A 173 -9.67 18.34 -7.35
CA CYS A 173 -10.11 17.07 -6.78
C CYS A 173 -11.29 17.26 -5.82
N ILE A 174 -11.28 18.31 -4.98
CA ILE A 174 -12.40 18.67 -4.10
C ILE A 174 -13.67 18.97 -4.92
N LYS A 175 -13.55 19.79 -5.97
CA LYS A 175 -14.67 20.13 -6.86
C LYS A 175 -15.31 18.89 -7.47
N HIS A 176 -14.49 17.95 -7.96
CA HIS A 176 -14.94 16.68 -8.53
C HIS A 176 -15.32 15.63 -7.47
N LYS A 177 -14.99 15.90 -6.21
CA LYS A 177 -15.18 14.98 -5.07
C LYS A 177 -14.45 13.64 -5.29
N ILE A 178 -13.29 13.68 -5.91
CA ILE A 178 -12.46 12.49 -6.16
C ILE A 178 -11.23 12.46 -5.23
N PRO A 179 -10.72 11.28 -4.86
CA PRO A 179 -9.48 11.16 -4.10
C PRO A 179 -8.24 11.63 -4.86
N LEU A 180 -7.23 12.07 -4.11
CA LEU A 180 -5.88 12.38 -4.60
C LEU A 180 -4.88 11.49 -3.88
N MET A 181 -4.17 10.67 -4.64
CA MET A 181 -3.15 9.75 -4.13
C MET A 181 -1.77 10.12 -4.67
N LEU A 182 -0.81 10.15 -3.75
CA LEU A 182 0.61 10.39 -4.07
C LEU A 182 1.50 9.41 -3.32
N HIS A 183 2.57 8.99 -3.99
CA HIS A 183 3.59 8.09 -3.47
C HIS A 183 4.21 8.61 -2.16
N GLY A 184 3.93 7.92 -1.06
CA GLY A 184 4.52 8.22 0.23
C GLY A 184 5.85 7.50 0.42
N VAL A 185 6.87 8.24 0.86
CA VAL A 185 8.15 7.62 1.24
C VAL A 185 8.50 7.93 2.68
N THR A 186 9.38 7.11 3.26
CA THR A 186 10.08 7.47 4.48
C THR A 186 11.57 7.56 4.18
N THR A 187 12.22 8.60 4.68
CA THR A 187 13.67 8.80 4.54
C THR A 187 14.44 8.28 5.76
N LEU A 188 13.74 8.14 6.90
CA LEU A 188 14.26 7.52 8.11
C LEU A 188 14.43 6.01 7.89
N GLY A 189 15.62 5.50 8.18
CA GLY A 189 15.98 4.08 7.99
C GLY A 189 16.64 3.77 6.64
N ASN A 190 16.62 4.69 5.67
CA ASN A 190 17.22 4.50 4.35
C ASN A 190 18.67 5.00 4.25
N TRP A 191 19.28 5.40 5.38
CA TRP A 191 20.65 5.88 5.39
C TRP A 191 21.62 4.74 5.71
N ARG A 192 22.33 4.27 4.68
CA ARG A 192 23.52 3.43 4.81
C ARG A 192 24.72 4.19 4.26
N PRO A 193 25.81 4.38 5.04
CA PRO A 193 27.02 5.03 4.55
C PRO A 193 27.50 4.42 3.22
N GLY A 194 27.69 5.26 2.20
CA GLY A 194 28.15 4.85 0.86
C GLY A 194 27.05 4.43 -0.12
N TYR A 195 25.77 4.50 0.26
CA TYR A 195 24.63 4.26 -0.64
C TYR A 195 23.94 5.60 -0.98
N LEU A 196 23.51 5.75 -2.24
CA LEU A 196 22.69 6.89 -2.66
C LEU A 196 21.35 6.86 -1.92
N PRO A 197 20.69 8.03 -1.74
CA PRO A 197 19.30 8.05 -1.30
C PRO A 197 18.47 7.14 -2.22
N THR A 198 17.68 6.25 -1.64
CA THR A 198 16.84 5.31 -2.41
C THR A 198 15.65 6.01 -3.06
N ASN A 199 15.28 7.19 -2.55
CA ASN A 199 14.09 7.92 -2.97
C ASN A 199 14.51 9.15 -3.79
N PRO A 200 13.73 9.52 -4.83
CA PRO A 200 13.92 10.77 -5.54
C PRO A 200 13.95 12.02 -4.63
N PRO A 201 14.67 13.09 -5.00
CA PRO A 201 14.82 14.29 -4.16
C PRO A 201 13.50 14.99 -3.77
N ASN A 202 12.48 14.85 -4.61
CA ASN A 202 11.19 15.52 -4.48
C ASN A 202 10.08 14.61 -3.95
N SER A 203 10.42 13.41 -3.46
CA SER A 203 9.44 12.50 -2.85
C SER A 203 8.86 13.09 -1.56
N SER A 204 7.57 12.85 -1.34
CA SER A 204 6.84 13.36 -0.18
C SER A 204 7.02 12.46 1.04
N VAL A 205 7.38 13.07 2.17
CA VAL A 205 7.48 12.39 3.48
C VAL A 205 6.20 12.59 4.29
N PRO A 206 5.94 11.82 5.36
CA PRO A 206 4.67 11.87 6.10
C PRO A 206 4.29 13.27 6.61
N GLU A 207 5.27 14.13 6.92
CA GLU A 207 5.05 15.51 7.31
C GLU A 207 4.43 16.36 6.19
N ASP A 208 4.86 16.15 4.94
CA ASP A 208 4.32 16.86 3.77
C ASP A 208 2.83 16.51 3.59
N PHE A 209 2.47 15.24 3.79
CA PHE A 209 1.09 14.76 3.81
C PHE A 209 0.26 15.37 4.95
N VAL A 210 0.83 15.48 6.15
CA VAL A 210 0.15 16.12 7.29
C VAL A 210 -0.12 17.60 7.02
N GLU A 211 0.84 18.31 6.42
CA GLU A 211 0.66 19.72 6.08
C GLU A 211 -0.49 19.92 5.09
N ILE A 212 -0.49 19.18 3.97
CA ILE A 212 -1.50 19.36 2.93
C ILE A 212 -2.90 18.93 3.40
N ALA A 213 -3.01 17.86 4.18
CA ALA A 213 -4.30 17.39 4.73
C ALA A 213 -4.89 18.35 5.77
N ASN A 214 -4.05 19.02 6.56
CA ASN A 214 -4.49 20.06 7.47
C ASN A 214 -4.84 21.38 6.76
N ARG A 215 -4.20 21.65 5.60
CA ARG A 215 -4.54 22.81 4.76
C ARG A 215 -5.88 22.61 4.05
N TYR A 216 -6.15 21.41 3.55
CA TYR A 216 -7.37 21.04 2.82
C TYR A 216 -8.09 19.87 3.51
N PRO A 217 -8.71 20.08 4.69
CA PRO A 217 -9.39 19.01 5.42
C PRO A 217 -10.59 18.42 4.65
N GLU A 218 -11.13 19.13 3.67
CA GLU A 218 -12.18 18.66 2.77
C GLU A 218 -11.67 17.75 1.64
N ALA A 219 -10.37 17.74 1.36
CA ALA A 219 -9.78 16.88 0.34
C ALA A 219 -9.64 15.44 0.86
N MET A 220 -9.87 14.48 -0.04
CA MET A 220 -9.64 13.06 0.23
C MET A 220 -8.22 12.69 -0.18
N ILE A 221 -7.26 12.98 0.70
CA ILE A 221 -5.83 12.77 0.44
C ILE A 221 -5.43 11.35 0.89
N ILE A 222 -4.76 10.63 0.00
CA ILE A 222 -4.24 9.28 0.24
C ILE A 222 -2.72 9.32 0.22
N CYS A 223 -2.10 8.92 1.32
CA CYS A 223 -0.66 8.64 1.38
C CYS A 223 -0.42 7.22 0.87
N GLY A 224 0.32 7.08 -0.24
CA GLY A 224 0.68 5.79 -0.81
C GLY A 224 1.63 4.99 0.08
N HIS A 225 1.43 3.67 0.09
CA HIS A 225 2.35 2.63 0.58
C HIS A 225 2.84 2.74 2.03
N ILE A 226 2.05 2.23 2.98
CA ILE A 226 2.63 1.87 4.29
C ILE A 226 3.79 0.88 4.16
N GLY A 227 3.75 -0.02 3.17
CA GLY A 227 4.80 -0.97 2.84
C GLY A 227 5.82 -0.49 1.81
N GLY A 228 5.91 0.82 1.54
CA GLY A 228 6.79 1.41 0.52
C GLY A 228 8.29 1.38 0.85
N GLY A 229 8.65 0.83 2.01
CA GLY A 229 10.01 0.78 2.54
C GLY A 229 10.33 1.89 3.52
N GLY A 230 11.54 1.80 4.08
CA GLY A 230 11.97 2.61 5.22
C GLY A 230 11.12 2.35 6.48
N ASN A 231 10.95 3.35 7.33
CA ASN A 231 10.34 3.22 8.65
C ASN A 231 8.80 3.46 8.63
N TRP A 232 8.02 2.42 8.36
CA TRP A 232 6.56 2.46 8.36
C TRP A 232 5.95 2.78 9.74
N GLU A 233 6.63 2.42 10.84
CA GLU A 233 6.19 2.77 12.20
C GLU A 233 6.19 4.29 12.41
N TYR A 234 7.22 4.96 11.88
CA TYR A 234 7.34 6.41 11.88
C TYR A 234 6.21 7.05 11.07
N MET A 235 5.94 6.53 9.87
CA MET A 235 4.83 6.99 9.04
C MET A 235 3.51 6.97 9.83
N CYS A 236 3.17 5.84 10.47
CA CYS A 236 1.95 5.73 11.31
C CYS A 236 1.92 6.79 12.43
N ARG A 237 3.04 7.01 13.12
CA ARG A 237 3.15 7.98 14.23
C ARG A 237 2.99 9.44 13.79
N ILE A 238 3.37 9.76 12.56
CA ILE A 238 3.24 11.11 12.00
C ILE A 238 1.85 11.32 11.41
N LEU A 239 1.36 10.40 10.59
CA LEU A 239 0.08 10.55 9.89
C LEU A 239 -1.14 10.65 10.82
N LYS A 240 -1.06 10.16 12.08
CA LYS A 240 -2.12 10.40 13.08
C LYS A 240 -2.41 11.88 13.34
N LYS A 241 -1.50 12.80 12.99
CA LYS A 241 -1.66 14.25 13.15
C LYS A 241 -2.56 14.89 12.08
N ALA A 242 -2.98 14.12 11.07
CA ALA A 242 -3.93 14.54 10.04
C ALA A 242 -5.15 13.60 10.06
N PRO A 243 -6.25 13.98 10.73
CA PRO A 243 -7.40 13.10 10.93
C PRO A 243 -8.23 12.84 9.65
N THR A 244 -8.06 13.66 8.61
CA THR A 244 -8.79 13.56 7.33
C THR A 244 -8.03 12.75 6.26
N LEU A 245 -6.78 12.38 6.53
CA LEU A 245 -5.92 11.66 5.60
C LEU A 245 -6.14 10.15 5.69
N TYR A 246 -6.11 9.51 4.52
CA TYR A 246 -6.15 8.05 4.33
C TYR A 246 -4.75 7.50 4.06
N LEU A 247 -4.52 6.25 4.47
CA LEU A 247 -3.29 5.52 4.24
C LEU A 247 -3.57 4.26 3.44
N ASP A 248 -2.85 4.12 2.34
CA ASP A 248 -2.84 2.96 1.47
C ASP A 248 -2.03 1.80 2.09
N THR A 249 -2.54 0.57 2.01
CA THR A 249 -1.91 -0.61 2.65
C THR A 249 -0.84 -1.32 1.80
N SER A 250 -0.57 -0.83 0.60
CA SER A 250 0.28 -1.49 -0.39
C SER A 250 1.78 -1.26 -0.14
N GLY A 251 2.59 -1.68 -1.11
CA GLY A 251 4.05 -1.60 -1.10
C GLY A 251 4.74 -2.96 -0.89
N SER A 252 5.99 -3.05 -1.34
CA SER A 252 6.74 -4.30 -1.45
C SER A 252 7.21 -4.91 -0.11
N VAL A 253 7.24 -4.12 0.97
CA VAL A 253 7.66 -4.61 2.31
C VAL A 253 6.46 -5.15 3.07
N SER A 254 6.67 -6.26 3.80
CA SER A 254 5.65 -6.93 4.62
C SER A 254 6.22 -7.30 5.97
N ASP A 255 6.10 -6.38 6.91
CA ASP A 255 6.53 -6.59 8.29
C ASP A 255 5.33 -6.99 9.16
N GLU A 256 5.59 -7.82 10.17
CA GLU A 256 4.60 -8.18 11.17
C GLU A 256 4.16 -6.95 11.98
N GLY A 257 2.87 -6.86 12.31
CA GLY A 257 2.32 -5.75 13.10
C GLY A 257 2.07 -4.45 12.31
N MET A 258 2.38 -4.42 11.00
CA MET A 258 2.28 -3.22 10.17
C MET A 258 0.85 -2.66 10.12
N ILE A 259 -0.12 -3.51 9.80
CA ILE A 259 -1.53 -3.12 9.71
C ILE A 259 -2.09 -2.85 11.12
N ASP A 260 -1.72 -3.65 12.11
CA ASP A 260 -2.18 -3.49 13.51
C ASP A 260 -1.78 -2.13 14.08
N MET A 261 -0.54 -1.70 13.83
CA MET A 261 -0.07 -0.39 14.24
C MET A 261 -0.74 0.73 13.44
N ALA A 262 -0.97 0.53 12.14
CA ALA A 262 -1.72 1.49 11.33
C ALA A 262 -3.12 1.70 11.90
N VAL A 263 -3.85 0.64 12.24
CA VAL A 263 -5.15 0.72 12.92
C VAL A 263 -5.03 1.40 14.27
N LYS A 264 -4.01 1.06 15.08
CA LYS A 264 -3.81 1.69 16.40
C LYS A 264 -3.60 3.21 16.33
N TYR A 265 -2.88 3.70 15.31
CA TYR A 265 -2.55 5.12 15.21
C TYR A 265 -3.53 5.92 14.36
N LEU A 266 -4.08 5.31 13.32
CA LEU A 266 -4.97 5.98 12.37
C LEU A 266 -6.44 5.62 12.58
N GLY A 267 -6.74 4.40 13.02
CA GLY A 267 -8.07 3.80 12.99
C GLY A 267 -8.32 3.09 11.66
N ALA A 268 -9.09 2.00 11.70
CA ALA A 268 -9.37 1.17 10.53
C ALA A 268 -10.07 1.94 9.41
N ASP A 269 -10.95 2.89 9.74
CA ASP A 269 -11.72 3.71 8.79
C ASP A 269 -10.86 4.59 7.85
N ARG A 270 -9.58 4.75 8.16
CA ARG A 270 -8.63 5.56 7.37
C ARG A 270 -7.64 4.73 6.59
N LEU A 271 -7.74 3.40 6.65
CA LEU A 271 -6.90 2.52 5.83
C LEU A 271 -7.66 2.07 4.58
N LEU A 272 -6.98 2.07 3.45
CA LEU A 272 -7.52 1.63 2.16
C LEU A 272 -6.77 0.40 1.70
N PHE A 273 -7.50 -0.70 1.46
CA PHE A 273 -6.90 -1.87 0.86
C PHE A 273 -6.32 -1.54 -0.51
N ALA A 274 -5.08 -1.94 -0.70
CA ALA A 274 -4.35 -1.71 -1.92
C ALA A 274 -3.21 -2.71 -2.12
N THR A 275 -2.86 -2.97 -3.38
CA THR A 275 -1.86 -3.99 -3.71
C THR A 275 -0.58 -3.44 -4.33
N ASP A 276 -0.63 -2.34 -5.09
CA ASP A 276 0.51 -1.87 -5.90
C ASP A 276 1.11 -3.04 -6.71
N MET A 277 0.22 -3.81 -7.36
CA MET A 277 0.52 -5.06 -8.08
C MET A 277 1.05 -6.23 -7.22
N ASN A 278 1.31 -6.05 -5.93
CA ASN A 278 1.72 -7.12 -5.01
C ASN A 278 0.50 -7.82 -4.41
N TYR A 279 -0.31 -8.45 -5.25
CA TYR A 279 -1.67 -8.89 -4.92
C TYR A 279 -1.78 -9.84 -3.72
N GLU A 280 -1.09 -10.97 -3.76
CA GLU A 280 -1.16 -12.01 -2.73
C GLU A 280 -0.66 -11.47 -1.39
N THR A 281 0.42 -10.70 -1.44
CA THR A 281 1.00 -10.03 -0.28
C THR A 281 0.06 -8.96 0.29
N GLY A 282 -0.55 -8.13 -0.56
CA GLY A 282 -1.50 -7.11 -0.15
C GLY A 282 -2.71 -7.72 0.56
N VAL A 283 -3.29 -8.78 -0.01
CA VAL A 283 -4.40 -9.51 0.61
C VAL A 283 -3.96 -10.20 1.90
N GLY A 284 -2.80 -10.85 1.87
CA GLY A 284 -2.23 -11.59 3.01
C GLY A 284 -2.01 -10.70 4.23
N LYS A 285 -1.48 -9.48 4.05
CA LYS A 285 -1.28 -8.50 5.14
C LYS A 285 -2.57 -8.23 5.92
N ILE A 286 -3.69 -8.03 5.22
CA ILE A 286 -4.98 -7.72 5.85
C ILE A 286 -5.60 -8.96 6.50
N ILE A 287 -5.46 -10.15 5.89
CA ILE A 287 -5.94 -11.40 6.48
C ILE A 287 -5.18 -11.73 7.77
N TRP A 288 -3.87 -11.48 7.78
CA TRP A 288 -2.99 -11.82 8.90
C TRP A 288 -3.11 -10.86 10.09
N ALA A 289 -3.53 -9.62 9.84
CA ALA A 289 -3.70 -8.61 10.88
C ALA A 289 -4.77 -9.00 11.91
N ASP A 290 -4.56 -8.61 13.17
CA ASP A 290 -5.47 -8.82 14.30
C ASP A 290 -6.63 -7.81 14.21
N LEU A 291 -7.54 -8.08 13.27
CA LEU A 291 -8.68 -7.24 12.96
C LEU A 291 -9.99 -7.92 13.34
N SER A 292 -10.94 -7.11 13.81
CA SER A 292 -12.35 -7.52 13.83
C SER A 292 -12.85 -7.79 12.39
N GLU A 293 -13.91 -8.58 12.25
CA GLU A 293 -14.53 -8.80 10.94
C GLU A 293 -15.03 -7.49 10.30
N GLU A 294 -15.50 -6.56 11.13
CA GLU A 294 -15.96 -5.24 10.70
C GLU A 294 -14.81 -4.39 10.18
N ASP A 295 -13.72 -4.24 10.95
CA ASP A 295 -12.53 -3.49 10.51
C ASP A 295 -11.94 -4.08 9.24
N ARG A 296 -11.88 -5.42 9.14
CA ARG A 296 -11.38 -6.10 7.95
C ARG A 296 -12.24 -5.78 6.73
N ASN A 297 -13.57 -5.81 6.87
CA ASN A 297 -14.49 -5.44 5.80
C ASN A 297 -14.38 -3.95 5.42
N ASN A 298 -14.20 -3.08 6.41
CA ASN A 298 -14.01 -1.64 6.18
C ASN A 298 -12.76 -1.38 5.34
N ILE A 299 -11.63 -1.97 5.74
CA ILE A 299 -10.36 -1.81 5.03
C ILE A 299 -10.45 -2.40 3.61
N PHE A 300 -10.99 -3.61 3.48
CA PHE A 300 -11.10 -4.27 2.17
C PHE A 300 -12.04 -3.55 1.20
N PHE A 301 -13.14 -2.98 1.69
CA PHE A 301 -14.21 -2.54 0.80
C PHE A 301 -14.81 -1.19 1.19
N GLU A 302 -15.38 -1.06 2.39
CA GLU A 302 -16.28 0.07 2.68
C GLU A 302 -15.57 1.41 2.67
N ASN A 303 -14.33 1.49 3.16
CA ASN A 303 -13.61 2.75 3.24
C ASN A 303 -13.43 3.38 1.85
N PHE A 304 -12.89 2.61 0.90
CA PHE A 304 -12.69 3.13 -0.46
C PHE A 304 -14.03 3.33 -1.19
N ASN A 305 -14.98 2.40 -1.03
CA ASN A 305 -16.34 2.54 -1.57
C ASN A 305 -17.02 3.84 -1.11
N ASN A 306 -16.85 4.23 0.15
CA ASN A 306 -17.39 5.47 0.70
C ASN A 306 -16.76 6.72 0.08
N LEU A 307 -15.48 6.68 -0.31
CA LEU A 307 -14.86 7.78 -1.06
C LEU A 307 -15.43 7.89 -2.47
N LEU A 308 -15.56 6.75 -3.16
CA LEU A 308 -16.11 6.69 -4.52
C LEU A 308 -17.55 7.20 -4.59
N ARG A 309 -18.39 6.86 -3.60
CA ARG A 309 -19.77 7.33 -3.50
C ARG A 309 -19.92 8.84 -3.41
N LYS A 310 -18.92 9.58 -2.88
CA LYS A 310 -18.98 11.05 -2.80
C LYS A 310 -19.00 11.70 -4.19
N ALA A 311 -18.39 11.07 -5.19
CA ALA A 311 -18.45 11.48 -6.59
C ALA A 311 -19.63 10.84 -7.36
N GLY A 312 -20.50 10.07 -6.70
CA GLY A 312 -21.58 9.33 -7.36
C GLY A 312 -21.13 8.05 -8.07
N ASN A 313 -19.90 7.57 -7.80
CA ASN A 313 -19.43 6.30 -8.31
C ASN A 313 -19.96 5.16 -7.44
N HIS A 314 -20.79 4.30 -8.03
CA HIS A 314 -21.36 3.13 -7.35
C HIS A 314 -20.69 1.85 -7.87
N VAL A 315 -20.04 1.11 -6.97
CA VAL A 315 -19.29 -0.12 -7.30
C VAL A 315 -20.08 -1.40 -7.01
N ALA A 316 -21.34 -1.27 -6.55
CA ALA A 316 -22.28 -2.36 -6.31
C ALA A 316 -23.38 -2.39 -7.38
#